data_AF-R9BS36-F1
#
_entry.id   AF-R9BS36-F1
#
_cell.length_a   1.000
_cell.length_b   1.000
_cell.length_c   1.000
_cell.angle_alpha   90.00
_cell.angle_beta   90.00
_cell.angle_gamma   90.00
#
_symmetry.space_group_name_H-M   'P 1'
#
loop_
_entity.id
_entity.type
_entity.pdbx_description
1 polymer ?
#
loop_
_entity_poly.entity_id
_entity_poly.type
_entity_poly.pdbx_seq_one_letter_code
_entity_poly.pdbx_strand_id
1 'polypeptide(L)'
;MEEIKIGSVLSFGDYNWRVLDIQNNTALIITEEIIDQRPYHDAYKDITWADCTLRKYLNGEFYEKFNAADKSRIITVINKNLDNQWYGTKGGEDTEDNIFLLSLEEVCKYFGDSTSKLNNPGKNQRYWFQRKDENNSNRLAKLHNKEWAWWWWLRSPGRVNVKAVYIFGTDGNIGIQGNNILKGNISDGKCTGGVRPALWIK
;
A
#
# COMPACT_ATOMS: atom_id res chain seq x y z
N MET A 1 29.74 2.66 -5.17
CA MET A 1 28.27 2.51 -5.27
C MET A 1 27.70 3.81 -4.75
N GLU A 2 26.84 4.49 -5.52
CA GLU A 2 26.12 5.66 -4.99
C GLU A 2 25.38 5.25 -3.72
N GLU A 3 25.54 6.07 -2.69
CA GLU A 3 24.87 5.88 -1.41
C GLU A 3 23.36 6.00 -1.65
N ILE A 4 22.62 4.93 -1.38
CA ILE A 4 21.15 4.92 -1.50
C ILE A 4 20.60 5.96 -0.52
N LYS A 5 19.68 6.82 -0.99
CA LYS A 5 19.09 7.90 -0.17
C LYS A 5 17.58 7.74 -0.09
N ILE A 6 16.98 8.10 1.04
CA ILE A 6 15.52 8.17 1.16
C ILE A 6 14.99 9.13 0.08
N GLY A 7 13.96 8.71 -0.64
CA GLY A 7 13.35 9.43 -1.75
C GLY A 7 14.01 9.21 -3.11
N SER A 8 15.22 8.62 -3.19
CA SER A 8 15.82 8.26 -4.48
C SER A 8 15.11 7.07 -5.12
N VAL A 9 15.23 6.96 -6.45
CA VAL A 9 14.68 5.84 -7.22
C VAL A 9 15.83 4.91 -7.65
N LEU A 10 15.63 3.61 -7.46
CA LEU A 10 16.55 2.55 -7.90
C LEU A 10 15.82 1.52 -8.76
N SER A 11 16.55 0.80 -9.60
CA SER A 11 16.01 -0.31 -10.38
C SER A 11 16.21 -1.64 -9.63
N PHE A 12 15.17 -2.46 -9.55
CA PHE A 12 15.21 -3.78 -8.90
C PHE A 12 14.20 -4.71 -9.59
N GLY A 13 14.67 -5.87 -10.07
CA GLY A 13 13.93 -6.65 -11.06
C GLY A 13 13.60 -5.81 -12.30
N ASP A 14 12.38 -5.93 -12.81
CA ASP A 14 11.91 -5.21 -14.00
C ASP A 14 11.30 -3.83 -13.70
N TYR A 15 11.42 -3.33 -12.47
CA TYR A 15 10.71 -2.14 -12.01
C TYR A 15 11.65 -1.09 -11.39
N ASN A 16 11.18 0.15 -11.41
CA ASN A 16 11.78 1.25 -10.65
C ASN A 16 11.07 1.39 -9.29
N TRP A 17 11.87 1.60 -8.25
CA TRP A 17 11.42 1.61 -6.86
C TRP A 17 11.94 2.83 -6.14
N ARG A 18 11.07 3.48 -5.37
CA ARG A 18 11.40 4.58 -4.47
C ARG A 18 11.80 4.04 -3.11
N VAL A 19 12.91 4.57 -2.59
CA VAL A 19 13.38 4.28 -1.23
C VAL A 19 12.54 5.08 -0.23
N LEU A 20 11.92 4.39 0.72
CA LEU A 20 11.08 4.98 1.76
C LEU A 20 11.78 5.04 3.12
N ASP A 21 12.64 4.08 3.41
CA ASP A 21 13.35 3.97 4.68
C ASP A 21 14.69 3.27 4.48
N ILE A 22 15.66 3.61 5.33
CA ILE A 22 16.97 2.93 5.39
C ILE A 22 17.24 2.60 6.85
N GLN A 23 17.38 1.30 7.13
CA GLN A 23 17.66 0.80 8.46
C GLN A 23 18.89 -0.11 8.41
N ASN A 24 19.98 0.32 9.02
CA ASN A 24 21.27 -0.36 8.95
C ASN A 24 21.67 -0.60 7.47
N ASN A 25 21.83 -1.86 7.07
CA ASN A 25 22.17 -2.26 5.69
C ASN A 25 20.93 -2.74 4.91
N THR A 26 19.75 -2.22 5.23
CA THR A 26 18.51 -2.60 4.55
C THR A 26 17.71 -1.38 4.14
N ALA A 27 16.92 -1.51 3.07
CA ALA A 27 16.06 -0.45 2.58
C ALA A 27 14.64 -0.94 2.36
N LEU A 28 13.66 -0.16 2.83
CA LEU A 28 12.26 -0.31 2.41
C LEU A 28 12.08 0.42 1.09
N ILE A 29 11.59 -0.31 0.09
CA ILE A 29 11.32 0.25 -1.23
C ILE A 29 9.86 -0.01 -1.63
N ILE A 30 9.29 0.91 -2.40
CA ILE A 30 7.96 0.78 -3.02
C ILE A 30 8.07 1.03 -4.52
N THR A 31 7.28 0.35 -5.36
CA THR A 31 7.28 0.66 -6.80
C THR A 31 6.98 2.14 -7.02
N GLU A 32 7.77 2.80 -7.87
CA GLU A 32 7.62 4.23 -8.17
C GLU A 32 6.24 4.51 -8.78
N GLU A 33 5.81 3.64 -9.68
CA GLU A 33 4.51 3.69 -10.34
C GLU A 33 3.56 2.61 -9.78
N ILE A 34 2.28 2.73 -10.10
CA ILE A 34 1.30 1.65 -9.96
C ILE A 34 1.53 0.68 -11.12
N ILE A 35 2.00 -0.53 -10.80
CA ILE A 35 2.47 -1.51 -11.81
C ILE A 35 1.40 -2.50 -12.26
N ASP A 36 0.26 -2.55 -11.57
CA ASP A 36 -0.85 -3.46 -11.87
C ASP A 36 -2.18 -2.89 -11.33
N GLN A 37 -3.30 -3.40 -11.82
CA GLN A 37 -4.64 -3.08 -11.33
C GLN A 37 -5.41 -4.35 -10.99
N ARG A 38 -5.75 -4.54 -9.70
CA ARG A 38 -6.38 -5.77 -9.20
C ARG A 38 -7.40 -5.48 -8.10
N PRO A 39 -8.41 -6.34 -7.94
CA PRO A 39 -9.18 -6.35 -6.70
C PRO A 39 -8.29 -6.70 -5.51
N TYR A 40 -8.63 -6.15 -4.35
CA TYR A 40 -8.01 -6.56 -3.09
C TYR A 40 -8.34 -8.03 -2.78
N HIS A 41 -9.57 -8.43 -3.07
CA HIS A 41 -10.02 -9.81 -2.98
C HIS A 41 -11.02 -10.16 -4.08
N ASP A 42 -11.02 -11.41 -4.54
CA ASP A 42 -11.80 -11.93 -5.67
C ASP A 42 -13.24 -12.34 -5.30
N ALA A 43 -13.62 -12.23 -4.04
CA ALA A 43 -14.99 -12.42 -3.57
C ALA A 43 -15.46 -11.26 -2.67
N TYR A 44 -16.77 -11.00 -2.68
CA TYR A 44 -17.38 -9.99 -1.81
C TYR A 44 -17.78 -10.63 -0.47
N LYS A 45 -16.82 -10.70 0.46
CA LYS A 45 -17.00 -11.22 1.82
C LYS A 45 -16.07 -10.50 2.78
N ASP A 46 -16.30 -10.67 4.08
CA ASP A 46 -15.35 -10.20 5.08
C ASP A 46 -13.98 -10.87 4.84
N ILE A 47 -12.95 -10.03 4.72
CA ILE A 47 -11.59 -10.46 4.46
C ILE A 47 -10.59 -9.61 5.24
N THR A 48 -9.40 -10.14 5.45
CA THR A 48 -8.23 -9.47 6.04
C THR A 48 -7.07 -9.51 5.06
N TRP A 49 -5.98 -8.81 5.34
CA TRP A 49 -4.77 -8.91 4.52
C TRP A 49 -4.23 -10.35 4.47
N ALA A 50 -4.25 -11.06 5.59
CA ALA A 50 -3.73 -12.41 5.72
C ALA A 50 -4.33 -13.39 4.71
N ASP A 51 -5.63 -13.26 4.43
CA ASP A 51 -6.40 -14.20 3.62
C ASP A 51 -6.69 -13.70 2.20
N CYS A 52 -6.45 -12.43 1.89
CA CYS A 52 -6.85 -11.84 0.63
C CYS A 52 -6.06 -12.41 -0.56
N THR A 53 -6.68 -12.40 -1.73
CA THR A 53 -6.06 -12.94 -2.95
C THR A 53 -4.97 -12.02 -3.49
N LEU A 54 -5.01 -10.71 -3.20
CA LEU A 54 -3.94 -9.81 -3.58
C LEU A 54 -2.62 -10.12 -2.86
N ARG A 55 -2.65 -10.45 -1.56
CA ARG A 55 -1.46 -10.90 -0.82
C ARG A 55 -0.89 -12.20 -1.41
N LYS A 56 -1.76 -13.16 -1.74
CA LYS A 56 -1.37 -14.44 -2.37
C LYS A 56 -0.71 -14.20 -3.74
N TYR A 57 -1.25 -13.29 -4.55
CA TYR A 57 -0.64 -12.89 -5.81
C TYR A 57 0.75 -12.28 -5.61
N LEU A 58 0.90 -11.34 -4.66
CA LEU A 58 2.17 -10.67 -4.41
C LEU A 58 3.29 -11.63 -3.95
N ASN A 59 2.97 -12.58 -3.08
CA ASN A 59 3.93 -13.54 -2.54
C ASN A 59 4.04 -14.84 -3.34
N GLY A 60 3.24 -14.99 -4.40
CA GLY A 60 3.28 -16.11 -5.34
C GLY A 60 3.67 -15.62 -6.72
N GLU A 61 2.70 -15.52 -7.63
CA GLU A 61 2.90 -15.17 -9.04
C GLU A 61 3.79 -13.95 -9.28
N PHE A 62 3.66 -12.89 -8.47
CA PHE A 62 4.49 -11.70 -8.63
C PHE A 62 5.92 -11.91 -8.11
N TYR A 63 6.09 -12.51 -6.93
CA TYR A 63 7.40 -12.87 -6.38
C TYR A 63 8.17 -13.82 -7.30
N GLU A 64 7.48 -14.73 -7.98
CA GLU A 64 8.10 -15.69 -8.91
C GLU A 64 8.67 -15.04 -10.18
N LYS A 65 8.34 -13.78 -10.48
CA LYS A 65 8.93 -13.04 -11.61
C LYS A 65 10.37 -12.61 -11.33
N PHE A 66 10.79 -12.52 -10.08
CA PHE A 66 12.15 -12.13 -9.74
C PHE A 66 13.13 -13.29 -9.99
N ASN A 67 14.30 -12.98 -10.53
CA ASN A 67 15.36 -13.97 -10.68
C ASN A 67 15.96 -14.37 -9.30
N ALA A 68 16.76 -15.44 -9.28
CA ALA A 68 17.34 -15.95 -8.04
C ALA A 68 18.23 -14.93 -7.31
N ALA A 69 18.96 -14.08 -8.03
CA ALA A 69 19.82 -13.05 -7.44
C ALA A 69 18.99 -11.97 -6.74
N ASP A 70 17.90 -11.51 -7.36
CA ASP A 70 16.97 -10.55 -6.76
C ASP A 70 16.26 -11.15 -5.57
N LYS A 71 15.71 -12.37 -5.70
CA LYS A 71 15.07 -13.08 -4.59
C LYS A 71 15.99 -13.21 -3.37
N SER A 72 17.29 -13.44 -3.59
CA SER A 72 18.27 -13.56 -2.49
C SER A 72 18.48 -12.27 -1.68
N ARG A 73 18.11 -11.11 -2.26
CA ARG A 73 18.19 -9.79 -1.63
C ARG A 73 16.88 -9.35 -0.97
N ILE A 74 15.75 -9.97 -1.32
CA ILE A 74 14.46 -9.69 -0.68
C ILE A 74 14.46 -10.27 0.73
N ILE A 75 14.00 -9.48 1.69
CA ILE A 75 13.89 -9.86 3.09
C ILE A 75 12.43 -10.18 3.41
N THR A 76 12.18 -11.38 3.93
CA THR A 76 10.89 -11.72 4.54
C THR A 76 10.70 -10.93 5.83
N VAL A 77 9.56 -10.25 5.97
CA VAL A 77 9.24 -9.43 7.14
C VAL A 77 7.94 -9.87 7.79
N ILE A 78 7.83 -9.61 9.09
CA ILE A 78 6.57 -9.75 9.83
C ILE A 78 5.80 -8.43 9.71
N ASN A 79 4.71 -8.44 8.95
CA ASN A 79 3.79 -7.32 8.84
C ASN A 79 2.76 -7.36 9.97
N LYS A 80 2.73 -6.30 10.77
CA LYS A 80 1.68 -6.08 11.78
C LYS A 80 0.40 -5.60 11.12
N ASN A 81 -0.66 -6.40 11.20
CA ASN A 81 -1.95 -6.10 10.58
C ASN A 81 -2.90 -5.49 11.61
N LEU A 82 -2.58 -4.26 12.02
CA LEU A 82 -3.35 -3.52 13.02
C LEU A 82 -4.79 -3.26 12.56
N ASP A 83 -5.68 -3.20 13.54
CA ASP A 83 -7.05 -2.76 13.34
C ASP A 83 -7.08 -1.32 12.82
N ASN A 84 -8.10 -0.97 12.03
CA ASN A 84 -8.28 0.40 11.58
C ASN A 84 -8.52 1.32 12.80
N GLN A 85 -7.63 2.28 13.04
CA GLN A 85 -7.66 3.14 14.24
C GLN A 85 -8.94 3.97 14.39
N TRP A 86 -9.64 4.26 13.28
CA TRP A 86 -10.82 5.11 13.29
C TRP A 86 -12.13 4.34 13.42
N TYR A 87 -12.14 3.08 13.02
CA TYR A 87 -13.37 2.26 12.98
C TYR A 87 -13.29 1.00 13.84
N GLY A 88 -12.10 0.60 14.30
CA GLY A 88 -11.88 -0.64 15.04
C GLY A 88 -12.04 -1.91 14.21
N THR A 89 -12.14 -1.80 12.88
CA THR A 89 -12.24 -2.94 11.96
C THR A 89 -11.01 -3.82 12.08
N LYS A 90 -11.22 -5.15 12.20
CA LYS A 90 -10.12 -6.09 12.43
C LYS A 90 -9.16 -6.17 11.26
N GLY A 91 -7.87 -5.94 11.53
CA GLY A 91 -6.79 -6.05 10.54
C GLY A 91 -6.42 -7.49 10.19
N GLY A 92 -6.69 -8.41 11.13
CA GLY A 92 -6.39 -9.84 11.00
C GLY A 92 -5.06 -10.21 11.66
N GLU A 93 -4.66 -11.46 11.48
CA GLU A 93 -3.39 -11.98 12.00
C GLU A 93 -2.19 -11.31 11.33
N ASP A 94 -1.07 -11.27 12.05
CA ASP A 94 0.21 -10.86 11.48
C ASP A 94 0.65 -11.83 10.37
N THR A 95 1.39 -11.30 9.39
CA THR A 95 1.81 -12.09 8.22
C THR A 95 3.32 -12.05 8.01
N GLU A 96 3.89 -13.17 7.59
CA GLU A 96 5.24 -13.20 7.02
C GLU A 96 5.15 -13.00 5.50
N ASP A 97 5.72 -11.90 5.00
CA ASP A 97 5.63 -11.50 3.60
C ASP A 97 7.01 -11.13 3.03
N ASN A 98 7.27 -11.55 1.80
CA ASN A 98 8.38 -11.07 0.99
C ASN A 98 8.02 -9.75 0.29
N ILE A 99 6.77 -9.65 -0.16
CA ILE A 99 6.23 -8.51 -0.89
C ILE A 99 4.85 -8.19 -0.33
N PHE A 100 4.60 -6.93 -0.03
CA PHE A 100 3.37 -6.48 0.63
C PHE A 100 2.87 -5.15 0.09
N LEU A 101 1.70 -4.71 0.56
CA LEU A 101 1.27 -3.32 0.41
C LEU A 101 1.53 -2.60 1.73
N LEU A 102 1.88 -1.32 1.68
CA LEU A 102 2.01 -0.52 2.89
C LEU A 102 0.67 -0.46 3.65
N SER A 103 0.76 -0.38 4.97
CA SER A 103 -0.37 -0.03 5.84
C SER A 103 -0.67 1.45 5.85
N LEU A 104 -1.80 1.77 6.46
CA LEU A 104 -2.18 3.12 6.89
C LEU A 104 -1.06 3.78 7.71
N GLU A 105 -0.50 3.09 8.70
CA GLU A 105 0.57 3.57 9.57
C GLU A 105 1.84 3.88 8.77
N GLU A 106 2.25 2.94 7.93
CA GLU A 106 3.45 3.08 7.10
C GLU A 106 3.30 4.22 6.09
N VAL A 107 2.15 4.37 5.44
CA VAL A 107 1.92 5.49 4.52
C VAL A 107 1.84 6.84 5.25
N CYS A 108 1.31 6.87 6.47
CA CYS A 108 1.36 8.05 7.32
C CYS A 108 2.76 8.37 7.84
N LYS A 109 3.71 7.42 7.85
CA LYS A 109 5.09 7.64 8.29
C LYS A 109 6.01 8.04 7.13
N TYR A 110 5.92 7.32 6.01
CA TYR A 110 6.94 7.34 4.97
C TYR A 110 6.71 8.36 3.84
N PHE A 111 5.52 8.94 3.73
CA PHE A 111 5.22 9.97 2.73
C PHE A 111 5.17 11.37 3.34
N GLY A 112 6.01 11.60 4.36
CA GLY A 112 5.88 12.68 5.32
C GLY A 112 5.12 12.20 6.56
N ASP A 113 5.43 12.78 7.72
CA ASP A 113 4.87 12.31 8.99
C ASP A 113 3.48 12.93 9.24
N SER A 114 2.45 12.09 9.06
CA SER A 114 1.05 12.35 9.39
C SER A 114 0.56 11.47 10.54
N THR A 115 1.43 10.81 11.29
CA THR A 115 1.06 9.87 12.36
C THR A 115 0.23 10.53 13.46
N SER A 116 0.53 11.79 13.81
CA SER A 116 -0.25 12.52 14.81
C SER A 116 -1.72 12.71 14.39
N LYS A 117 -1.98 12.95 13.10
CA LYS A 117 -3.32 13.08 12.52
C LYS A 117 -4.08 11.75 12.51
N LEU A 118 -3.36 10.62 12.39
CA LEU A 118 -3.94 9.28 12.48
C LEU A 118 -4.43 8.99 13.89
N ASN A 119 -3.59 9.30 14.88
CA ASN A 119 -3.87 9.02 16.29
C ASN A 119 -4.86 10.00 16.92
N ASN A 120 -4.98 11.21 16.36
CA ASN A 120 -5.86 12.27 16.88
C ASN A 120 -6.84 12.74 15.80
N PRO A 121 -7.83 11.91 15.41
CA PRO A 121 -8.83 12.31 14.42
C PRO A 121 -9.60 13.55 14.90
N GLY A 122 -9.82 14.49 14.00
CA GLY A 122 -10.66 15.65 14.26
C GLY A 122 -12.10 15.22 14.54
N LYS A 123 -12.80 15.93 15.44
CA LYS A 123 -14.16 15.58 15.93
C LYS A 123 -15.20 15.27 14.84
N ASN A 124 -15.05 15.85 13.64
CA ASN A 124 -15.98 15.70 12.52
C ASN A 124 -15.42 14.89 11.34
N GLN A 125 -14.22 14.29 11.48
CA GLN A 125 -13.65 13.44 10.44
C GLN A 125 -14.27 12.05 10.52
N ARG A 126 -14.94 11.66 9.44
CA ARG A 126 -15.67 10.37 9.38
C ARG A 126 -15.36 9.51 8.17
N TYR A 127 -14.77 10.08 7.12
CA TYR A 127 -14.65 9.42 5.81
C TYR A 127 -13.26 9.55 5.20
N TRP A 128 -12.66 10.73 5.37
CA TRP A 128 -11.35 11.10 4.85
C TRP A 128 -10.42 11.38 6.02
N PHE A 129 -9.18 10.90 5.91
CA PHE A 129 -8.16 11.05 6.94
C PHE A 129 -7.88 12.52 7.30
N GLN A 130 -7.49 13.33 6.33
CA GLN A 130 -7.39 14.78 6.51
C GLN A 130 -7.25 15.43 5.13
N ARG A 131 -8.29 16.10 4.67
CA ARG A 131 -8.33 16.68 3.30
C ARG A 131 -7.25 17.72 3.04
N LYS A 132 -6.77 18.40 4.09
CA LYS A 132 -5.73 19.43 4.02
C LYS A 132 -4.39 18.96 4.59
N ASP A 133 -4.15 17.65 4.60
CA ASP A 133 -2.84 17.13 4.99
C ASP A 133 -1.80 17.54 3.95
N GLU A 134 -0.80 18.28 4.38
CA GLU A 134 0.31 18.78 3.57
C GLU A 134 1.08 17.65 2.87
N ASN A 135 1.01 16.43 3.41
CA ASN A 135 1.67 15.24 2.87
C ASN A 135 0.85 14.52 1.78
N ASN A 136 -0.37 14.98 1.47
CA ASN A 136 -1.25 14.31 0.49
C ASN A 136 -0.56 14.14 -0.88
N SER A 137 0.03 15.19 -1.43
CA SER A 137 0.68 15.14 -2.75
C SER A 137 1.83 14.14 -2.84
N ASN A 138 2.51 13.85 -1.72
CA ASN A 138 3.62 12.91 -1.69
C ASN A 138 3.17 11.47 -1.98
N ARG A 139 1.90 11.15 -1.69
CA ARG A 139 1.33 9.80 -1.83
C ARG A 139 0.83 9.51 -3.26
N LEU A 140 0.84 10.51 -4.14
CA LEU A 140 0.41 10.34 -5.53
C LEU A 140 1.33 9.37 -6.28
N ALA A 141 0.74 8.60 -7.18
CA ALA A 141 1.46 7.69 -8.06
C ALA A 141 0.77 7.60 -9.42
N LYS A 142 1.57 7.61 -10.48
CA LYS A 142 1.08 7.38 -11.85
C LYS A 142 0.77 5.91 -12.06
N LEU A 143 -0.27 5.65 -12.86
CA LEU A 143 -0.46 4.30 -13.42
C LEU A 143 0.60 4.08 -14.50
N HIS A 144 1.28 2.93 -14.46
CA HIS A 144 2.33 2.62 -15.42
C HIS A 144 1.84 2.81 -16.85
N ASN A 145 2.66 3.48 -17.68
CA ASN A 145 2.33 3.90 -19.05
C ASN A 145 1.14 4.86 -19.18
N LYS A 146 0.79 5.62 -18.13
CA LYS A 146 -0.22 6.68 -18.15
C LYS A 146 0.34 7.98 -17.59
N GLU A 147 -0.16 9.09 -18.10
CA GLU A 147 0.27 10.42 -17.66
C GLU A 147 -0.40 10.89 -16.37
N TRP A 148 -1.49 10.23 -15.96
CA TRP A 148 -2.28 10.64 -14.80
C TRP A 148 -2.05 9.74 -13.58
N ALA A 149 -2.20 10.33 -12.41
CA ALA A 149 -2.20 9.62 -11.15
C ALA A 149 -3.45 8.74 -10.99
N TRP A 150 -3.28 7.61 -10.29
CA TRP A 150 -4.36 6.67 -10.05
C TRP A 150 -4.44 6.29 -8.57
N TRP A 151 -5.61 5.80 -8.16
CA TRP A 151 -5.81 5.39 -6.78
C TRP A 151 -5.20 4.00 -6.53
N TRP A 152 -4.65 3.78 -5.35
CA TRP A 152 -3.94 2.53 -5.03
C TRP A 152 -4.22 2.02 -3.61
N TRP A 153 -4.11 0.71 -3.43
CA TRP A 153 -4.50 0.01 -2.21
C TRP A 153 -3.46 0.13 -1.08
N LEU A 154 -3.95 0.17 0.15
CA LEU A 154 -3.20 -0.18 1.36
C LEU A 154 -3.65 -1.55 1.86
N ARG A 155 -2.80 -2.24 2.63
CA ARG A 155 -3.21 -3.52 3.24
C ARG A 155 -4.23 -3.35 4.38
N SER A 156 -4.27 -2.18 5.03
CA SER A 156 -5.15 -1.92 6.18
C SER A 156 -6.63 -2.00 5.82
N PRO A 157 -7.49 -2.54 6.72
CA PRO A 157 -8.92 -2.64 6.47
C PRO A 157 -9.58 -1.25 6.51
N GLY A 158 -10.67 -1.09 5.77
CA GLY A 158 -11.50 0.11 5.80
C GLY A 158 -12.45 0.14 7.01
N ARG A 159 -13.62 0.77 6.84
CA ARG A 159 -14.68 0.87 7.86
C ARG A 159 -15.32 -0.48 8.21
N VAL A 160 -15.24 -1.45 7.30
CA VAL A 160 -15.73 -2.83 7.44
C VAL A 160 -14.83 -3.74 6.60
N ASN A 161 -14.77 -5.04 6.89
CA ASN A 161 -13.87 -5.99 6.23
C ASN A 161 -14.21 -6.30 4.76
N VAL A 162 -15.32 -5.79 4.22
CA VAL A 162 -15.59 -5.73 2.76
C VAL A 162 -14.97 -4.50 2.07
N LYS A 163 -14.19 -3.70 2.79
CA LYS A 163 -13.49 -2.51 2.31
C LYS A 163 -12.02 -2.51 2.75
N ALA A 164 -11.14 -1.99 1.90
CA ALA A 164 -9.72 -1.78 2.22
C ALA A 164 -9.34 -0.31 2.01
N VAL A 165 -8.42 0.20 2.83
CA VAL A 165 -7.95 1.60 2.72
C VAL A 165 -7.23 1.80 1.38
N TYR A 166 -7.33 3.00 0.84
CA TYR A 166 -6.68 3.36 -0.41
C TYR A 166 -6.20 4.82 -0.38
N ILE A 167 -5.28 5.14 -1.28
CA ILE A 167 -4.85 6.50 -1.58
C ILE A 167 -5.61 7.00 -2.79
N PHE A 168 -6.21 8.19 -2.69
CA PHE A 168 -6.98 8.78 -3.78
C PHE A 168 -6.06 9.39 -4.83
N GLY A 169 -6.26 9.02 -6.10
CA GLY A 169 -5.36 9.41 -7.20
C GLY A 169 -5.42 10.89 -7.60
N THR A 170 -6.39 11.67 -7.11
CA THR A 170 -6.51 13.10 -7.48
C THR A 170 -5.61 14.00 -6.64
N ASP A 171 -5.54 13.76 -5.33
CA ASP A 171 -4.82 14.61 -4.39
C ASP A 171 -3.88 13.82 -3.45
N GLY A 172 -3.93 12.49 -3.45
CA GLY A 172 -3.15 11.62 -2.58
C GLY A 172 -3.71 11.51 -1.16
N ASN A 173 -4.96 11.94 -0.95
CA ASN A 173 -5.62 11.80 0.34
C ASN A 173 -5.94 10.34 0.67
N ILE A 174 -5.91 10.02 1.96
CA ILE A 174 -6.18 8.67 2.45
C ILE A 174 -7.70 8.48 2.60
N GLY A 175 -8.25 7.57 1.79
CA GLY A 175 -9.62 7.07 1.91
C GLY A 175 -9.73 6.04 3.03
N ILE A 176 -9.63 6.50 4.29
CA ILE A 176 -9.56 5.66 5.49
C ILE A 176 -10.79 4.77 5.74
N GLN A 177 -11.97 5.18 5.26
CA GLN A 177 -13.16 4.30 5.26
C GLN A 177 -13.03 3.10 4.30
N GLY A 178 -12.10 3.17 3.36
CA GLY A 178 -11.83 2.18 2.34
C GLY A 178 -12.78 2.17 1.13
N ASN A 179 -12.32 1.49 0.09
CA ASN A 179 -13.08 1.18 -1.13
C ASN A 179 -13.43 -0.31 -1.18
N ASN A 180 -14.41 -0.72 -1.99
CA ASN A 180 -14.88 -2.11 -2.01
C ASN A 180 -13.81 -3.06 -2.55
N ILE A 181 -13.54 -4.14 -1.82
CA ILE A 181 -12.43 -5.06 -2.10
C ILE A 181 -12.50 -5.76 -3.47
N LEU A 182 -13.71 -6.04 -3.97
CA LEU A 182 -13.91 -6.79 -5.21
C LEU A 182 -14.13 -5.90 -6.44
N LYS A 183 -14.94 -4.84 -6.31
CA LYS A 183 -15.35 -4.00 -7.45
C LYS A 183 -14.72 -2.62 -7.44
N GLY A 184 -14.03 -2.21 -6.37
CA GLY A 184 -13.63 -0.81 -6.19
C GLY A 184 -14.85 0.11 -6.25
N ASN A 185 -14.83 1.08 -7.17
CA ASN A 185 -15.99 1.93 -7.45
C ASN A 185 -17.08 1.10 -8.13
N ILE A 186 -18.27 1.06 -7.53
CA ILE A 186 -19.40 0.25 -8.02
C ILE A 186 -19.79 0.65 -9.45
N SER A 187 -19.67 1.94 -9.79
CA SER A 187 -19.96 2.51 -11.11
C SER A 187 -19.09 1.94 -12.23
N ASP A 188 -17.87 1.50 -11.92
CA ASP A 188 -16.87 1.14 -12.93
C ASP A 188 -17.09 -0.31 -13.43
N GLY A 189 -17.97 -1.08 -12.77
CA GLY A 189 -18.30 -2.47 -13.12
C GLY A 189 -17.17 -3.48 -12.88
N LYS A 190 -15.94 -3.02 -12.66
CA LYS A 190 -14.73 -3.80 -12.36
C LYS A 190 -13.84 -3.06 -11.37
N CYS A 191 -13.02 -3.79 -10.61
CA CYS A 191 -12.01 -3.14 -9.79
C CYS A 191 -10.87 -2.61 -10.66
N THR A 192 -10.53 -1.34 -10.45
CA THR A 192 -9.38 -0.66 -11.07
C THR A 192 -8.33 -0.26 -10.02
N GLY A 193 -8.32 -0.92 -8.87
CA GLY A 193 -7.46 -0.57 -7.75
C GLY A 193 -5.98 -0.80 -8.05
N GLY A 194 -5.20 0.26 -7.95
CA GLY A 194 -3.77 0.23 -8.21
C GLY A 194 -3.01 -0.61 -7.18
N VAL A 195 -2.07 -1.40 -7.67
CA VAL A 195 -1.13 -2.19 -6.87
C VAL A 195 0.23 -1.48 -6.87
N ARG A 196 0.68 -1.06 -5.68
CA ARG A 196 2.05 -0.57 -5.43
C ARG A 196 2.73 -1.48 -4.41
N PRO A 197 3.41 -2.55 -4.87
CA PRO A 197 4.14 -3.43 -3.97
C PRO A 197 5.26 -2.67 -3.25
N ALA A 198 5.49 -3.07 -2.00
CA ALA A 198 6.62 -2.69 -1.19
C ALA A 198 7.35 -3.95 -0.70
N LEU A 199 8.66 -3.83 -0.49
CA LEU A 199 9.51 -4.89 0.03
C LEU A 199 10.76 -4.32 0.69
N TRP A 200 11.39 -5.13 1.54
CA TRP A 200 12.69 -4.82 2.13
C TRP A 200 13.80 -5.52 1.34
N ILE A 201 14.88 -4.79 1.05
CA ILE A 201 16.11 -5.34 0.44
C ILE A 201 17.32 -5.16 1.35
N LYS A 202 18.32 -6.05 1.20
CA LYS A 202 19.68 -5.92 1.73
C LYS A 202 20.70 -5.67 0.62
#